data_AF-H3DQL7-F1
#
_entry.id   AF-H3DQL7-F1
#
_cell.length_a   1.000
_cell.length_b   1.000
_cell.length_c   1.000
_cell.angle_alpha   90.00
_cell.angle_beta   90.00
_cell.angle_gamma   90.00
#
_symmetry.space_group_name_H-M   'P 1'
#
loop_
_entity.id
_entity.type
_entity.pdbx_description
1 polymer ?
#
loop_
_entity_poly.entity_id
_entity_poly.type
_entity_poly.pdbx_seq_one_letter_code
_entity_poly.pdbx_strand_id
1 'polypeptide(L)'
;GFDQYFMTRSLENNRNIWFNEFWEDDFRCKLTRPGIKLDPDKKKCTGEERIGRDSHYEQEGKVQFVIDAVYAVAYALHSMHQTCVPAAPALCSSMDPVEGRLFLQYIRSVNFNGEETAAIPRENPDQP
;
A
#
# COMPACT_ATOMS: atom_id res chain seq x y z
N GLY A 1 -11.56 -2.60 -3.92
CA GLY A 1 -10.21 -3.17 -3.73
C GLY A 1 -9.14 -2.20 -4.20
N PHE A 2 -7.89 -2.65 -4.27
CA PHE A 2 -6.73 -1.81 -4.58
C PHE A 2 -6.80 -1.14 -5.96
N ASP A 3 -7.31 -1.81 -7.00
CA ASP A 3 -7.41 -1.23 -8.36
C ASP A 3 -8.25 0.03 -8.41
N GLN A 4 -9.43 0.00 -7.82
CA GLN A 4 -10.32 1.16 -7.76
C GLN A 4 -9.66 2.33 -6.99
N TYR A 5 -8.91 2.01 -5.93
CA TYR A 5 -8.15 3.03 -5.20
C TYR A 5 -7.01 3.60 -6.05
N PHE A 6 -6.25 2.76 -6.73
CA PHE A 6 -5.07 3.17 -7.49
C PHE A 6 -5.45 3.94 -8.77
N MET A 7 -6.45 3.48 -9.52
CA MET A 7 -6.93 4.14 -10.74
C MET A 7 -7.56 5.52 -10.50
N THR A 8 -7.99 5.82 -9.27
CA THR A 8 -8.51 7.14 -8.91
C THR A 8 -7.42 8.14 -8.50
N ARG A 9 -6.14 7.74 -8.46
CA ARG A 9 -5.05 8.65 -8.13
C ARG A 9 -4.77 9.61 -9.28
N SER A 10 -4.43 10.84 -8.92
CA SER A 10 -4.00 11.92 -9.81
C SER A 10 -2.69 12.52 -9.30
N LEU A 11 -2.11 13.46 -10.04
CA LEU A 11 -0.92 14.23 -9.63
C LEU A 11 -1.07 15.00 -8.31
N GLU A 12 -2.29 15.14 -7.79
CA GLU A 12 -2.52 15.69 -6.45
C GLU A 12 -2.01 14.76 -5.32
N ASN A 13 -1.64 13.53 -5.63
CA ASN A 13 -1.07 12.57 -4.69
C ASN A 13 0.35 12.96 -4.25
N ASN A 14 0.44 13.87 -3.30
CA ASN A 14 1.69 14.36 -2.73
C ASN A 14 2.27 13.49 -1.59
N ARG A 15 1.56 12.44 -1.16
CA ARG A 15 2.01 11.56 -0.08
C ARG A 15 3.10 10.59 -0.53
N ASN A 16 3.08 10.19 -1.79
CA ASN A 16 4.10 9.33 -2.39
C ASN A 16 5.09 10.19 -3.17
N ILE A 17 6.31 10.30 -2.66
CA ILE A 17 7.37 11.13 -3.26
C ILE A 17 7.81 10.68 -4.65
N TRP A 18 7.54 9.43 -5.02
CA TRP A 18 7.87 8.86 -6.33
C TRP A 18 6.70 8.95 -7.33
N PHE A 19 5.57 9.54 -6.93
CA PHE A 19 4.37 9.54 -7.78
C PHE A 19 4.55 10.40 -9.05
N ASN A 20 5.38 11.45 -8.97
CA ASN A 20 5.71 12.27 -10.14
C ASN A 20 6.53 11.49 -11.16
N GLU A 21 7.53 10.75 -10.71
CA GLU A 21 8.38 9.90 -11.55
C GLU A 21 7.56 8.78 -12.21
N PHE A 22 6.70 8.13 -11.42
CA PHE A 22 5.74 7.16 -11.93
C PHE A 22 4.85 7.77 -13.03
N TRP A 23 4.25 8.94 -12.80
CA TRP A 23 3.34 9.57 -13.76
C TRP A 23 4.02 9.89 -15.11
N GLU A 24 5.26 10.40 -15.05
CA GLU A 24 6.03 10.69 -16.26
C GLU A 24 6.35 9.42 -17.08
N ASP A 25 6.67 8.32 -16.40
CA ASP A 25 6.97 7.04 -17.05
C ASP A 25 5.71 6.39 -17.64
N ASP A 26 4.63 6.33 -16.86
CA ASP A 26 3.38 5.66 -17.21
C ASP A 26 2.66 6.32 -18.40
N PHE A 27 2.59 7.66 -18.42
CA PHE A 27 1.94 8.42 -19.50
C PHE A 27 2.90 8.90 -20.59
N ARG A 28 4.18 8.53 -20.50
CA ARG A 28 5.27 8.94 -21.41
C ARG A 28 5.29 10.45 -21.64
N CYS A 29 5.20 11.21 -20.56
CA CYS A 29 5.14 12.67 -20.57
C CYS A 29 6.16 13.28 -19.59
N LYS A 30 6.31 14.61 -19.61
CA LYS A 30 7.17 15.35 -18.68
C LYS A 30 6.42 16.43 -17.94
N LEU A 31 6.59 16.47 -16.62
CA LEU A 31 6.02 17.46 -15.73
C LEU A 31 6.84 18.75 -15.80
N THR A 32 6.16 19.88 -15.84
CA THR A 32 6.85 21.17 -15.80
C THR A 32 7.30 21.45 -14.36
N ARG A 33 8.60 21.64 -14.15
CA ARG A 33 9.18 21.96 -12.84
C ARG A 33 9.89 23.32 -12.91
N PRO A 34 9.83 24.16 -11.86
CA PRO A 34 10.58 25.41 -11.83
C PRO A 34 12.07 25.17 -12.10
N GLY A 35 12.65 25.94 -13.03
CA GLY A 35 14.06 25.82 -13.40
C GLY A 35 14.40 24.69 -14.39
N ILE A 36 13.45 23.81 -14.74
CA ILE A 36 13.65 22.79 -15.77
C ILE A 36 12.97 23.22 -17.07
N LYS A 37 13.77 23.48 -18.11
CA LYS A 37 13.26 23.67 -19.47
C LYS A 37 12.97 22.30 -20.08
N LEU A 38 11.71 22.04 -20.39
CA LEU A 38 11.35 20.86 -21.16
C LEU A 38 11.84 21.03 -22.61
N ASP A 39 12.34 19.94 -23.14
CA ASP A 39 12.59 19.76 -24.58
C ASP A 39 11.27 19.97 -25.35
N PRO A 40 11.25 20.83 -26.40
CA PRO A 40 10.07 21.04 -27.24
C PRO A 40 9.48 19.75 -27.81
N ASP A 41 10.32 18.75 -28.06
CA ASP A 41 9.92 17.48 -28.69
C ASP A 41 9.28 16.50 -27.71
N LYS A 42 9.32 16.79 -26.39
CA LYS A 42 8.72 15.93 -25.37
C LYS A 42 7.30 16.34 -25.03
N LYS A 43 6.40 15.35 -25.01
CA LYS A 43 5.02 15.49 -24.54
C LYS A 43 4.98 16.03 -23.11
N LYS A 44 4.25 17.12 -22.90
CA LYS A 44 3.98 17.68 -21.56
C LYS A 44 2.85 16.91 -20.90
N CYS A 45 2.99 16.60 -19.61
CA CYS A 45 1.87 16.08 -18.84
C CYS A 45 0.84 17.18 -18.62
N THR A 46 -0.45 16.85 -18.72
CA THR A 46 -1.56 17.80 -18.50
C THR A 46 -2.11 17.74 -17.09
N GLY A 47 -1.94 16.60 -16.40
CA GLY A 47 -2.58 16.29 -15.13
C GLY A 47 -4.00 15.74 -15.27
N GLU A 48 -4.54 15.71 -16.48
CA GLU A 48 -5.84 15.12 -16.79
C GLU A 48 -5.76 13.66 -17.22
N GLU A 49 -4.56 13.09 -17.26
CA GLU A 49 -4.36 11.68 -17.54
C GLU A 49 -5.00 10.81 -16.43
N ARG A 50 -5.46 9.62 -16.80
CA ARG A 50 -6.11 8.65 -15.90
C ARG A 50 -5.52 7.27 -16.08
N ILE A 51 -5.08 6.67 -14.98
CA ILE A 51 -4.44 5.34 -14.95
C ILE A 51 -5.45 4.29 -15.42
N GLY A 52 -5.03 3.41 -16.33
CA GLY A 52 -5.89 2.38 -16.92
C GLY A 52 -6.83 2.85 -18.03
N ARG A 53 -7.00 4.18 -18.22
CA ARG A 53 -7.69 4.75 -19.39
C ARG A 53 -6.70 5.27 -20.41
N ASP A 54 -5.73 6.08 -19.96
CA ASP A 54 -4.76 6.76 -20.81
C ASP A 54 -3.36 6.09 -20.73
N SER A 55 -3.21 5.07 -19.88
CA SER A 55 -2.02 4.22 -19.73
C SER A 55 -2.42 2.76 -19.56
N HIS A 56 -1.48 1.84 -19.87
CA HIS A 56 -1.68 0.41 -19.65
C HIS A 56 -1.50 0.09 -18.15
N TYR A 57 -2.55 -0.41 -17.53
CA TYR A 57 -2.52 -0.82 -16.13
C TYR A 57 -2.89 -2.31 -16.00
N GLU A 58 -2.03 -3.05 -15.31
CA GLU A 58 -2.28 -4.39 -14.83
C GLU A 58 -1.78 -4.47 -13.38
N GLN A 59 -2.62 -4.97 -12.48
CA GLN A 59 -2.24 -5.09 -11.08
C GLN A 59 -1.20 -6.20 -10.92
N GLU A 60 -0.14 -5.94 -10.15
CA GLU A 60 0.78 -7.01 -9.78
C GLU A 60 0.08 -8.04 -8.89
N GLY A 61 0.13 -9.31 -9.28
CA GLY A 61 -0.62 -10.37 -8.61
C GLY A 61 -0.27 -10.54 -7.13
N LYS A 62 0.94 -10.15 -6.71
CA LYS A 62 1.38 -10.27 -5.31
C LYS A 62 0.87 -9.15 -4.39
N VAL A 63 0.12 -8.17 -4.90
CA VAL A 63 -0.45 -7.09 -4.09
C VAL A 63 -1.32 -7.63 -2.94
N GLN A 64 -2.05 -8.74 -3.16
CA GLN A 64 -2.86 -9.36 -2.10
C GLN A 64 -2.01 -9.83 -0.90
N PHE A 65 -0.82 -10.39 -1.14
CA PHE A 65 0.07 -10.81 -0.05
C PHE A 65 0.56 -9.62 0.79
N VAL A 66 0.79 -8.46 0.16
CA VAL A 66 1.15 -7.24 0.88
C VAL A 66 -0.02 -6.74 1.72
N ILE A 67 -1.23 -6.75 1.17
CA ILE A 67 -2.46 -6.39 1.88
C ILE A 67 -2.64 -7.31 3.09
N ASP A 68 -2.56 -8.62 2.90
CA ASP A 68 -2.69 -9.62 3.95
C ASP A 68 -1.61 -9.46 5.03
N ALA A 69 -0.36 -9.16 4.66
CA ALA A 69 0.71 -8.90 5.63
C ALA A 69 0.41 -7.69 6.52
N VAL A 70 -0.11 -6.59 5.94
CA VAL A 70 -0.53 -5.40 6.71
C VAL A 70 -1.71 -5.72 7.62
N TYR A 71 -2.70 -6.47 7.12
CA TYR A 71 -3.83 -6.91 7.94
C TYR A 71 -3.37 -7.82 9.08
N ALA A 72 -2.41 -8.72 8.85
CA ALA A 72 -1.89 -9.59 9.91
C ALA A 72 -1.30 -8.78 11.07
N VAL A 73 -0.51 -7.74 10.77
CA VAL A 73 0.02 -6.81 11.78
C VAL A 73 -1.11 -6.06 12.49
N ALA A 74 -2.12 -5.59 11.76
CA ALA A 74 -3.27 -4.89 12.33
C ALA A 74 -4.08 -5.79 13.28
N TYR A 75 -4.36 -7.04 12.90
CA TYR A 75 -5.03 -8.02 13.75
C TYR A 75 -4.21 -8.36 15.00
N ALA A 76 -2.89 -8.53 14.87
CA ALA A 76 -2.01 -8.76 16.02
C ALA A 76 -2.08 -7.61 17.03
N LEU A 77 -2.00 -6.36 16.54
CA LEU A 77 -2.12 -5.17 17.38
C LEU A 77 -3.49 -5.07 18.04
N HIS A 78 -4.55 -5.39 17.30
CA HIS A 78 -5.91 -5.41 17.82
C HIS A 78 -6.07 -6.46 18.95
N SER A 79 -5.59 -7.68 18.74
CA SER A 79 -5.63 -8.74 19.76
C SER A 79 -4.80 -8.37 20.99
N MET A 80 -3.63 -7.77 20.81
CA MET A 80 -2.84 -7.25 21.93
C MET A 80 -3.60 -6.17 22.71
N HIS A 81 -4.23 -5.22 22.02
CA HIS A 81 -5.03 -4.16 22.62
C HIS A 81 -6.24 -4.70 23.40
N GLN A 82 -6.89 -5.76 22.91
CA GLN A 82 -8.01 -6.40 23.61
C GLN A 82 -7.63 -7.01 24.97
N THR A 83 -6.34 -7.29 25.22
CA THR A 83 -5.88 -7.81 26.51
C THR A 83 -5.67 -6.74 27.59
N CYS A 84 -5.82 -5.46 27.24
CA CYS A 84 -5.74 -4.35 28.20
C CYS A 84 -6.99 -4.31 29.10
N VAL A 85 -6.82 -4.18 30.42
CA VAL A 85 -7.89 -4.02 31.42
C VAL A 85 -7.89 -2.60 32.00
N PRO A 86 -9.03 -1.89 32.13
CA PRO A 86 -10.25 -1.99 31.31
C PRO A 86 -9.98 -1.43 29.91
N ALA A 87 -10.92 -1.62 28.97
CA ALA A 87 -10.86 -1.09 27.60
C ALA A 87 -10.82 0.44 27.59
N ALA A 88 -9.64 1.01 27.83
CA ALA A 88 -9.38 2.41 27.62
C ALA A 88 -9.38 2.67 26.10
N PRO A 89 -9.93 3.80 25.63
CA PRO A 89 -9.79 4.21 24.23
C PRO A 89 -8.34 4.57 23.86
N ALA A 90 -7.45 4.63 24.85
CA ALA A 90 -6.03 4.91 24.70
C ALA A 90 -5.20 3.61 24.76
N LEU A 91 -4.00 3.65 24.16
CA LEU A 91 -3.02 2.59 24.28
C LEU A 91 -2.70 2.32 25.75
N CYS A 92 -2.69 1.05 26.15
CA CYS A 92 -2.32 0.67 27.52
C CYS A 92 -0.79 0.61 27.68
N SER A 93 -0.31 0.62 28.93
CA SER A 93 1.12 0.64 29.27
C SER A 93 1.91 -0.50 28.65
N SER A 94 1.27 -1.64 28.38
CA SER A 94 1.89 -2.80 27.72
C SER A 94 2.12 -2.60 26.22
N MET A 95 1.57 -1.55 25.62
CA MET A 95 1.68 -1.20 24.20
C MET A 95 2.47 0.11 23.96
N ASP A 96 2.98 0.75 25.02
CA ASP A 96 3.74 2.01 24.94
C ASP A 96 5.02 1.96 25.81
N PRO A 97 6.16 1.49 25.27
CA PRO A 97 6.34 0.94 23.92
C PRO A 97 5.90 -0.54 23.83
N VAL A 98 5.53 -0.97 22.62
CA VAL A 98 5.25 -2.40 22.33
C VAL A 98 6.51 -3.25 22.52
N GLU A 99 6.43 -4.26 23.39
CA GLU A 99 7.50 -5.26 23.52
C GLU A 99 7.51 -6.24 22.34
N GLY A 100 8.59 -6.24 21.55
CA GLY A 100 8.67 -7.02 20.30
C GLY A 100 8.53 -8.54 20.46
N ARG A 101 9.03 -9.14 21.56
CA ARG A 101 8.90 -10.59 21.80
C ARG A 101 7.47 -10.99 22.10
N LEU A 102 6.78 -10.19 22.91
CA LEU A 102 5.35 -10.35 23.19
C LEU A 102 4.53 -10.16 21.90
N PHE A 103 4.80 -9.08 21.15
CA PHE A 103 4.09 -8.80 19.90
C PHE A 103 4.26 -9.90 18.84
N LEU A 104 5.44 -10.51 18.75
CA LEU A 104 5.68 -11.66 17.87
C LEU A 104 4.77 -12.86 18.20
N GLN A 105 4.41 -13.06 19.48
CA GLN A 105 3.45 -14.10 19.85
C GLN A 105 2.06 -13.80 19.28
N TYR A 106 1.63 -12.54 19.36
CA TYR A 106 0.37 -12.11 18.74
C TYR A 106 0.40 -12.32 17.23
N ILE A 107 1.44 -11.86 16.52
CA ILE A 107 1.59 -12.07 15.07
C ILE A 107 1.48 -13.55 14.70
N ARG A 108 2.16 -14.45 15.42
CA ARG A 108 2.12 -15.89 15.17
C ARG A 108 0.76 -16.54 15.42
N SER A 109 -0.09 -15.90 16.22
CA SER A 109 -1.42 -16.40 16.58
C SER A 109 -2.55 -15.86 15.71
N VAL A 110 -2.24 -14.92 14.80
CA VAL A 110 -3.24 -14.29 13.93
C VAL A 110 -3.87 -15.33 12.99
N ASN A 111 -5.20 -15.33 12.94
CA ASN A 111 -5.99 -16.09 12.01
C ASN A 111 -7.16 -15.22 11.52
N PHE A 112 -7.14 -14.85 10.24
CA PHE A 112 -8.21 -14.09 9.60
C PHE A 112 -8.40 -14.55 8.16
N ASN A 113 -9.60 -14.34 7.63
CA ASN A 113 -9.88 -14.56 6.22
C ASN A 113 -9.45 -13.32 5.45
N GLY A 114 -8.35 -13.42 4.69
CA GLY A 114 -7.99 -12.40 3.70
C GLY A 114 -9.03 -12.32 2.58
N GLU A 115 -9.08 -11.21 1.84
CA GLU A 115 -9.92 -11.13 0.64
C GLU A 115 -9.39 -12.13 -0.40
N GLU A 116 -10.15 -13.19 -0.70
CA GLU A 116 -9.84 -14.11 -1.79
C GLU A 116 -9.99 -13.38 -3.14
N THR A 117 -8.92 -12.76 -3.62
CA THR A 117 -8.79 -12.43 -5.03
C THR A 117 -8.42 -13.73 -5.76
N ALA A 118 -9.19 -14.04 -6.81
CA ALA A 118 -9.20 -15.35 -7.45
C ALA A 118 -7.80 -15.87 -7.83
N ALA A 119 -7.49 -17.08 -7.37
CA ALA A 119 -6.54 -18.04 -7.95
C ALA A 119 -5.06 -17.62 -8.08
N ILE A 120 -4.45 -17.06 -7.02
CA ILE A 120 -3.00 -17.16 -6.86
C ILE A 120 -2.73 -18.24 -5.80
N PRO A 121 -2.08 -19.36 -6.15
CA PRO A 121 -1.65 -20.34 -5.18
C PRO A 121 -0.86 -19.63 -4.08
N ARG A 122 -1.25 -19.86 -2.82
CA ARG A 122 -0.50 -19.40 -1.65
C ARG A 122 0.78 -20.25 -1.52
N GLU A 123 1.65 -20.19 -2.51
CA GLU A 123 2.98 -20.77 -2.39
C GLU A 123 3.79 -19.87 -1.48
N ASN A 124 4.20 -20.48 -0.37
CA ASN A 124 5.06 -19.84 0.61
C ASN A 124 6.43 -19.62 -0.07
N PRO A 125 6.97 -18.39 -0.12
CA PRO A 125 8.26 -18.13 -0.76
C PRO A 125 9.45 -18.85 -0.08
N ASP A 126 9.22 -19.46 1.10
CA ASP A 126 10.18 -20.24 1.87
C ASP A 126 10.05 -21.77 1.70
N GLN A 127 9.24 -22.26 0.74
CA GLN A 127 9.24 -23.69 0.40
C GLN A 127 10.31 -24.00 -0.67
N PRO A 128 11.18 -25.01 -0.44
CA PRO A 128 12.21 -25.42 -1.40
C PRO A 128 11.61 -26.06 -2.67
#